data_AF-K9VKN7-F1
#
_entry.id   AF-K9VKN7-F1
#
_cell.length_a   1.000
_cell.length_b   1.000
_cell.length_c   1.000
_cell.angle_alpha   90.00
_cell.angle_beta   90.00
_cell.angle_gamma   90.00
#
_symmetry.space_group_name_H-M   'P 1'
#
loop_
_entity.id
_entity.type
_entity.pdbx_description
1 polymer ?
#
loop_
_entity_poly.entity_id
_entity_poly.type
_entity_poly.pdbx_seq_one_letter_code
_entity_poly.pdbx_strand_id
1 'polypeptide(L)'
;MKLNSLTKRLSTVGRWMAATVLCVSAMAFVWQGAFFSNTAAMASPAVNIAAADAGDGVKEKASKDAGRAKNFIRDTEDKVKETAKTNAAKVDRASDDGSFVERKAKKDSATIEKRASEDSARTQEAVDNTKNAVERAVDSIKGAFGN
;
A
#
# COMPACT_ATOMS: atom_id res chain seq x y z
N MET A 1 -40.57 14.19 2.44
CA MET A 1 -39.23 14.49 1.89
C MET A 1 -38.09 13.82 2.69
N LYS A 2 -37.99 12.48 2.73
CA LYS A 2 -36.93 11.79 3.52
C LYS A 2 -36.19 10.66 2.80
N LEU A 3 -36.59 10.32 1.57
CA LEU A 3 -35.96 9.27 0.76
C LEU A 3 -34.81 9.80 -0.13
N ASN A 4 -34.79 11.10 -0.43
CA ASN A 4 -33.83 11.68 -1.40
C ASN A 4 -32.40 11.85 -0.86
N SER A 5 -32.20 11.85 0.46
CA SER A 5 -30.87 12.01 1.07
C SER A 5 -30.09 10.70 1.11
N LEU A 6 -30.77 9.57 1.33
CA LEU A 6 -30.19 8.23 1.36
C LEU A 6 -29.73 7.81 -0.04
N THR A 7 -30.54 8.09 -1.07
CA THR A 7 -30.19 7.80 -2.47
C THR A 7 -28.99 8.62 -2.95
N LYS A 8 -28.88 9.90 -2.55
CA LYS A 8 -27.70 10.73 -2.83
C LYS A 8 -26.45 10.20 -2.14
N ARG A 9 -26.54 9.76 -0.87
CA ARG A 9 -25.38 9.20 -0.16
C ARG A 9 -24.95 7.85 -0.73
N LEU A 10 -25.89 6.97 -1.09
CA LEU A 10 -25.59 5.72 -1.77
C LEU A 10 -24.93 5.95 -3.13
N SER A 11 -25.40 6.93 -3.89
CA SER A 11 -24.81 7.31 -5.18
C SER A 11 -23.40 7.88 -5.02
N THR A 12 -23.14 8.70 -4.01
CA THR A 12 -21.80 9.22 -3.71
C THR A 12 -20.83 8.12 -3.30
N VAL A 13 -21.28 7.16 -2.48
CA VAL A 13 -20.47 6.00 -2.06
C VAL A 13 -20.21 5.07 -3.25
N GLY A 14 -21.23 4.80 -4.07
CA GLY A 14 -21.08 3.99 -5.28
C GLY A 14 -20.11 4.61 -6.30
N ARG A 15 -20.11 5.93 -6.44
CA ARG A 15 -19.17 6.65 -7.32
C ARG A 15 -17.74 6.60 -6.80
N TRP A 16 -17.54 6.60 -5.48
CA TRP A 16 -16.22 6.49 -4.87
C TRP A 16 -15.67 5.04 -4.94
N MET A 17 -16.55 4.05 -4.79
CA MET A 17 -16.22 2.63 -5.00
C MET A 17 -15.92 2.34 -6.47
N ALA A 18 -16.67 2.92 -7.41
CA ALA A 18 -16.37 2.80 -8.83
C ALA A 18 -15.01 3.43 -9.17
N ALA A 19 -14.69 4.62 -8.65
CA ALA A 19 -13.42 5.28 -8.90
C ALA A 19 -12.21 4.51 -8.32
N THR A 20 -12.37 3.91 -7.14
CA THR A 20 -11.31 3.09 -6.52
C THR A 20 -11.11 1.77 -7.28
N VAL A 21 -12.18 1.09 -7.67
CA VAL A 21 -12.09 -0.11 -8.52
C VAL A 21 -11.46 0.23 -9.87
N LEU A 22 -11.84 1.34 -10.52
CA LEU A 22 -11.26 1.76 -11.80
C LEU A 22 -9.78 2.14 -11.67
N CYS A 23 -9.36 2.79 -10.57
CA CYS A 23 -7.95 3.07 -10.30
C CYS A 23 -7.13 1.79 -10.05
N VAL A 24 -7.65 0.85 -9.26
CA VAL A 24 -6.98 -0.45 -9.02
C VAL A 24 -6.94 -1.28 -10.31
N SER A 25 -8.00 -1.25 -11.12
CA SER A 25 -8.04 -1.91 -12.44
C SER A 25 -7.10 -1.24 -13.44
N ALA A 26 -6.96 0.09 -13.43
CA ALA A 26 -6.01 0.79 -14.28
C ALA A 26 -4.56 0.45 -13.89
N MET A 27 -4.26 0.33 -12.60
CA MET A 27 -2.95 -0.15 -12.14
C MET A 27 -2.68 -1.61 -12.55
N ALA A 28 -3.69 -2.47 -12.51
CA ALA A 28 -3.58 -3.85 -12.98
C ALA A 28 -3.45 -3.96 -14.52
N PHE A 29 -4.15 -3.10 -15.28
CA PHE A 29 -4.08 -3.07 -16.75
C PHE A 29 -2.80 -2.41 -17.27
N VAL A 30 -2.20 -1.45 -16.55
CA VAL A 30 -0.87 -0.92 -16.89
C VAL A 30 0.19 -2.01 -16.72
N TRP A 31 0.01 -2.93 -15.76
CA TRP A 31 0.88 -4.11 -15.63
C TRP A 31 0.69 -5.10 -16.79
N GLN A 32 -0.54 -5.34 -17.25
CA GLN A 32 -0.80 -6.28 -18.37
C GLN A 32 -0.54 -5.68 -19.76
N GLY A 33 -0.75 -4.38 -19.95
CA GLY A 33 -0.71 -3.70 -21.25
C GLY A 33 0.70 -3.38 -21.77
N ALA A 34 1.71 -3.38 -20.91
CA ALA A 34 3.10 -3.18 -21.31
C ALA A 34 3.80 -4.46 -21.82
N PHE A 35 3.15 -5.64 -21.74
CA PHE A 35 3.76 -6.93 -22.08
C PHE A 35 3.32 -7.54 -23.42
N PHE A 36 2.26 -7.04 -24.07
CA PHE A 36 1.72 -7.68 -25.28
C PHE A 36 2.17 -7.09 -26.62
N SER A 37 2.96 -6.00 -26.61
CA SER A 37 3.34 -5.31 -27.86
C SER A 37 4.68 -5.74 -28.46
N ASN A 38 5.43 -6.67 -27.86
CA ASN A 38 6.79 -7.01 -28.30
C ASN A 38 7.09 -8.51 -28.39
N THR A 39 6.08 -9.35 -28.64
CA THR A 39 6.24 -10.82 -28.72
C THR A 39 6.77 -11.31 -30.09
N ALA A 40 7.01 -10.44 -31.07
CA ALA A 40 7.32 -10.89 -32.43
C ALA A 40 8.82 -10.98 -32.81
N ALA A 41 9.76 -10.49 -32.00
CA ALA A 41 11.16 -10.43 -32.45
C ALA A 41 12.20 -10.47 -31.32
N MET A 42 12.38 -11.63 -30.65
CA MET A 42 13.48 -11.79 -29.68
C MET A 42 14.07 -13.21 -29.72
N ALA A 43 14.56 -13.64 -30.89
CA ALA A 43 15.46 -14.78 -31.01
C ALA A 43 16.85 -14.25 -31.45
N SER A 44 17.55 -13.57 -30.54
CA SER A 44 18.94 -13.15 -30.75
C SER A 44 19.74 -13.31 -29.45
N PRO A 45 20.94 -13.93 -29.48
CA PRO A 45 21.78 -14.12 -28.29
C PRO A 45 22.18 -12.83 -27.57
N ALA A 46 22.10 -11.67 -28.24
CA ALA A 46 22.36 -10.37 -27.63
C ALA A 46 21.28 -9.95 -26.60
N VAL A 47 20.08 -10.54 -26.69
CA VAL A 47 18.96 -10.27 -25.76
C VAL A 47 19.26 -10.83 -24.36
N ASN A 48 20.04 -11.90 -24.23
CA ASN A 48 20.30 -12.53 -22.93
C ASN A 48 21.23 -11.70 -22.03
N ILE A 49 22.19 -10.96 -22.60
CA ILE A 49 23.07 -10.05 -21.84
C ILE A 49 22.28 -8.80 -21.39
N ALA A 50 21.43 -8.25 -22.27
CA ALA A 50 20.57 -7.10 -21.96
C ALA A 50 19.45 -7.44 -20.95
N ALA A 51 18.91 -8.67 -21.00
CA ALA A 51 17.91 -9.15 -20.05
C ALA A 51 18.49 -9.38 -18.64
N ALA A 52 19.76 -9.79 -18.53
CA ALA A 52 20.43 -9.93 -17.24
C ALA A 52 20.67 -8.58 -16.56
N ASP A 53 21.15 -7.57 -17.31
CA ASP A 53 21.35 -6.19 -16.81
C ASP A 53 20.02 -5.51 -16.48
N ALA A 54 18.99 -5.73 -17.31
CA ALA A 54 17.62 -5.27 -17.02
C ALA A 54 17.01 -5.97 -15.79
N GLY A 55 17.32 -7.26 -15.56
CA GLY A 55 16.86 -8.02 -14.40
C GLY A 55 17.43 -7.49 -13.08
N ASP A 56 18.74 -7.23 -13.04
CA ASP A 56 19.39 -6.64 -11.85
C ASP A 56 18.84 -5.23 -11.58
N GLY A 57 18.59 -4.41 -12.62
CA GLY A 57 17.95 -3.10 -12.49
C GLY A 57 16.50 -3.14 -11.96
N VAL A 58 15.70 -4.14 -12.36
CA VAL A 58 14.34 -4.36 -11.84
C VAL A 58 14.37 -4.78 -10.38
N LYS A 59 15.31 -5.65 -9.98
CA LYS A 59 15.49 -6.09 -8.59
C LYS A 59 15.91 -4.94 -7.67
N GLU A 60 16.82 -4.08 -8.15
CA GLU A 60 17.22 -2.87 -7.44
C GLU A 60 16.04 -1.91 -7.25
N LYS A 61 15.28 -1.64 -8.33
CA LYS A 61 14.11 -0.77 -8.26
C LYS A 61 13.03 -1.32 -7.34
N ALA A 62 12.73 -2.61 -7.42
CA ALA A 62 11.78 -3.27 -6.53
C ALA A 62 12.20 -3.16 -5.06
N SER A 63 13.49 -3.35 -4.76
CA SER A 63 14.04 -3.15 -3.41
C SER A 63 13.93 -1.70 -2.93
N LYS A 64 14.23 -0.73 -3.80
CA LYS A 64 14.17 0.71 -3.48
C LYS A 64 12.74 1.19 -3.26
N ASP A 65 11.81 0.76 -4.11
CA ASP A 65 10.39 1.10 -4.01
C ASP A 65 9.74 0.42 -2.80
N ALA A 66 10.10 -0.85 -2.52
CA ALA A 66 9.70 -1.53 -1.29
C ALA A 66 10.21 -0.80 -0.04
N GLY A 67 11.48 -0.38 -0.02
CA GLY A 67 12.05 0.42 1.06
C GLY A 67 11.31 1.75 1.27
N ARG A 68 11.00 2.48 0.18
CA ARG A 68 10.22 3.72 0.25
C ARG A 68 8.81 3.48 0.78
N ALA A 69 8.14 2.43 0.32
CA ALA A 69 6.81 2.07 0.80
C ALA A 69 6.83 1.75 2.31
N LYS A 70 7.80 0.99 2.79
CA LYS A 70 7.96 0.68 4.22
C LYS A 70 8.21 1.94 5.06
N ASN A 71 9.02 2.87 4.57
CA ASN A 71 9.23 4.15 5.25
C ASN A 71 7.94 4.96 5.32
N PHE A 72 7.19 5.06 4.22
CA PHE A 72 5.89 5.73 4.20
C PHE A 72 4.87 5.11 5.17
N ILE A 73 4.86 3.77 5.27
CA ILE A 73 4.01 3.04 6.21
C ILE A 73 4.38 3.40 7.67
N ARG A 74 5.67 3.45 8.00
CA ARG A 74 6.15 3.85 9.33
C ARG A 74 5.82 5.31 9.65
N ASP A 75 6.04 6.22 8.71
CA ASP A 75 5.67 7.64 8.88
C ASP A 75 4.16 7.79 9.12
N THR A 76 3.35 6.99 8.43
CA THR A 76 1.89 6.98 8.61
C THR A 76 1.51 6.42 9.98
N GLU A 77 2.14 5.33 10.42
CA GLU A 77 1.97 4.77 11.75
C GLU A 77 2.26 5.82 12.83
N ASP A 78 3.40 6.50 12.73
CA ASP A 78 3.81 7.53 13.70
C ASP A 78 2.82 8.70 13.73
N LYS A 79 2.35 9.18 12.57
CA LYS A 79 1.33 10.22 12.49
C LYS A 79 0.00 9.80 13.12
N VAL A 80 -0.42 8.55 12.92
CA VAL A 80 -1.66 8.03 13.53
C VAL A 80 -1.52 7.96 15.04
N LYS A 81 -0.38 7.48 15.55
CA LYS A 81 -0.06 7.45 16.99
C LYS A 81 -0.05 8.85 17.59
N GLU A 82 0.62 9.79 16.94
CA GLU A 82 0.69 11.19 17.38
C GLU A 82 -0.70 11.85 17.40
N THR A 83 -1.50 11.62 16.36
CA THR A 83 -2.87 12.14 16.27
C THR A 83 -3.75 11.58 17.37
N ALA A 84 -3.65 10.28 17.66
CA ALA A 84 -4.38 9.63 18.74
C ALA A 84 -4.05 10.26 20.11
N LYS A 85 -2.75 10.42 20.41
CA LYS A 85 -2.27 11.07 21.64
C LYS A 85 -2.73 12.52 21.73
N THR A 86 -2.64 13.27 20.64
CA THR A 86 -3.07 14.66 20.58
C THR A 86 -4.57 14.80 20.83
N ASN A 87 -5.38 13.92 20.26
CA ASN A 87 -6.83 13.92 20.48
C ASN A 87 -7.18 13.55 21.92
N ALA A 88 -6.51 12.55 22.51
CA ALA A 88 -6.68 12.23 23.92
C ALA A 88 -6.30 13.40 24.83
N ALA A 89 -5.18 14.09 24.55
CA ALA A 89 -4.75 15.25 25.32
C ALA A 89 -5.67 16.47 25.16
N LYS A 90 -6.33 16.64 24.01
CA LYS A 90 -7.35 17.68 23.82
C LYS A 90 -8.61 17.39 24.64
N VAL A 91 -9.04 16.13 24.67
CA VAL A 91 -10.19 15.71 25.50
C VAL A 91 -9.88 15.87 26.98
N ASP A 92 -8.67 15.50 27.39
CA ASP A 92 -8.16 15.67 28.76
C ASP A 92 -8.22 17.13 29.21
N ARG A 93 -7.76 18.06 28.37
CA ARG A 93 -7.85 19.51 28.65
C ARG A 93 -9.26 20.08 28.62
N ALA A 94 -10.19 19.46 27.91
CA ALA A 94 -11.54 19.94 27.71
C ALA A 94 -12.57 19.32 28.68
N SER A 95 -12.14 18.36 29.49
CA SER A 95 -13.02 17.63 30.42
C SER A 95 -12.56 17.85 31.86
N ASP A 96 -13.48 17.73 32.80
CA ASP A 96 -13.12 17.66 34.22
C ASP A 96 -12.33 16.38 34.51
N ASP A 97 -11.34 16.51 35.38
CA ASP A 97 -10.36 15.48 35.71
C ASP A 97 -11.06 14.19 36.21
N GLY A 98 -10.83 13.07 35.53
CA GLY A 98 -11.45 11.78 35.83
C GLY A 98 -12.84 11.56 35.22
N SER A 99 -13.26 12.36 34.24
CA SER A 99 -14.52 12.14 33.53
C SER A 99 -14.54 10.82 32.71
N PHE A 100 -15.74 10.29 32.43
CA PHE A 100 -15.89 9.10 31.58
C PHE A 100 -15.31 9.32 30.17
N VAL A 101 -15.42 10.54 29.65
CA VAL A 101 -14.99 10.90 28.30
C VAL A 101 -13.46 10.89 28.20
N GLU A 102 -12.77 11.44 29.19
CA GLU A 102 -11.31 11.42 29.28
C GLU A 102 -10.77 9.98 29.37
N ARG A 103 -11.31 9.16 30.27
CA ARG A 103 -10.92 7.75 30.39
C ARG A 103 -11.11 6.99 29.07
N LYS A 104 -12.23 7.25 28.37
CA LYS A 104 -12.49 6.66 27.07
C LYS A 104 -11.48 7.12 26.03
N ALA A 105 -11.16 8.42 25.97
CA ALA A 105 -10.19 8.94 25.02
C ALA A 105 -8.78 8.37 25.24
N LYS A 106 -8.34 8.20 26.50
CA LYS A 106 -7.07 7.53 26.84
C LYS A 106 -7.06 6.06 26.38
N LYS A 107 -8.15 5.33 26.63
CA LYS A 107 -8.31 3.92 26.19
C LYS A 107 -8.32 3.79 24.67
N ASP A 108 -9.04 4.68 23.99
CA ASP A 108 -9.15 4.69 22.54
C ASP A 108 -7.79 5.03 21.91
N SER A 109 -7.03 5.99 22.46
CA SER A 109 -5.67 6.29 22.02
C SER A 109 -4.76 5.07 22.11
N ALA A 110 -4.72 4.38 23.25
CA ALA A 110 -3.90 3.18 23.42
C ALA A 110 -4.29 2.06 22.42
N THR A 111 -5.60 1.92 22.15
CA THR A 111 -6.09 0.94 21.18
C THR A 111 -5.67 1.29 19.75
N ILE A 112 -5.75 2.57 19.38
CA ILE A 112 -5.32 3.07 18.07
C ILE A 112 -3.82 2.88 17.89
N GLU A 113 -3.00 3.19 18.90
CA GLU A 113 -1.55 3.00 18.85
C GLU A 113 -1.16 1.53 18.63
N LYS A 114 -1.85 0.62 19.32
CA LYS A 114 -1.67 -0.83 19.13
C LYS A 114 -2.02 -1.25 17.70
N ARG A 115 -3.22 -0.89 17.22
CA ARG A 115 -3.68 -1.26 15.87
C ARG A 115 -2.83 -0.65 14.77
N ALA A 116 -2.38 0.60 14.93
CA ALA A 116 -1.49 1.25 13.97
C ALA A 116 -0.18 0.46 13.82
N SER A 117 0.38 -0.04 14.93
CA SER A 117 1.59 -0.86 14.91
C SER A 117 1.36 -2.22 14.24
N GLU A 118 0.24 -2.88 14.56
CA GLU A 118 -0.14 -4.17 13.98
C GLU A 118 -0.40 -4.07 12.47
N ASP A 119 -1.16 -3.07 12.04
CA ASP A 119 -1.47 -2.87 10.62
C ASP A 119 -0.25 -2.41 9.83
N SER A 120 0.62 -1.58 10.43
CA SER A 120 1.90 -1.21 9.84
C SER A 120 2.77 -2.45 9.60
N ALA A 121 2.92 -3.32 10.60
CA ALA A 121 3.71 -4.55 10.48
C ALA A 121 3.16 -5.47 9.38
N ARG A 122 1.84 -5.71 9.37
CA ARG A 122 1.17 -6.51 8.32
C ARG A 122 1.35 -5.92 6.93
N THR A 123 1.29 -4.60 6.80
CA THR A 123 1.46 -3.94 5.50
C THR A 123 2.92 -3.99 5.04
N GLN A 124 3.88 -3.82 5.95
CA GLN A 124 5.30 -3.98 5.66
C GLN A 124 5.62 -5.40 5.19
N GLU A 125 5.01 -6.42 5.81
CA GLU A 125 5.14 -7.82 5.39
C GLU A 125 4.57 -8.06 3.98
N ALA A 126 3.41 -7.48 3.65
CA ALA A 126 2.85 -7.55 2.31
C ALA A 126 3.76 -6.91 1.24
N VAL A 127 4.44 -5.81 1.59
CA VAL A 127 5.46 -5.18 0.73
C VAL A 127 6.65 -6.12 0.53
N ASP A 128 7.17 -6.74 1.59
CA ASP A 128 8.28 -7.69 1.50
C ASP A 128 7.91 -8.93 0.67
N ASN A 129 6.68 -9.45 0.82
CA ASN A 129 6.18 -10.57 0.02
C ASN A 129 6.09 -10.22 -1.47
N THR A 130 5.60 -9.02 -1.79
CA THR A 130 5.51 -8.54 -3.17
C THR A 130 6.90 -8.38 -3.78
N LYS A 131 7.85 -7.78 -3.04
CA LYS A 131 9.25 -7.69 -3.44
C LYS A 131 9.79 -9.09 -3.78
N ASN A 132 9.67 -10.04 -2.85
CA ASN A 132 10.19 -11.40 -3.03
C ASN A 132 9.57 -12.11 -4.25
N ALA A 133 8.29 -11.88 -4.55
CA ALA A 133 7.64 -12.43 -5.73
C ALA A 133 8.22 -11.85 -7.03
N VAL A 134 8.48 -10.55 -7.07
CA VAL A 134 9.13 -9.88 -8.21
C VAL A 134 10.55 -10.41 -8.39
N GLU A 135 11.34 -10.53 -7.31
CA GLU A 135 12.70 -11.07 -7.39
C GLU A 135 12.72 -12.50 -7.92
N ARG A 136 11.81 -13.37 -7.44
CA ARG A 136 11.70 -14.75 -7.95
C ARG A 136 11.31 -14.81 -9.42
N ALA A 137 10.43 -13.92 -9.88
CA ALA A 137 10.04 -13.85 -11.29
C ALA A 137 11.22 -13.45 -12.17
N VAL A 138 12.00 -12.44 -11.73
CA VAL A 138 13.23 -12.02 -12.42
C VAL A 138 14.26 -13.15 -12.45
N ASP A 139 14.51 -13.80 -11.31
CA ASP A 139 15.47 -14.90 -11.21
C ASP A 139 15.04 -16.10 -12.09
N SER A 140 13.73 -16.40 -12.18
CA SER A 140 13.19 -17.46 -13.04
C SER A 140 13.38 -17.16 -14.54
N ILE A 141 13.16 -15.91 -14.94
CA ILE A 141 13.41 -15.45 -16.32
C ILE A 141 14.90 -15.56 -16.62
N LYS A 142 15.77 -15.07 -15.73
CA LYS A 142 17.23 -15.17 -15.89
C LYS A 142 17.70 -16.62 -16.04
N GLY A 143 17.12 -17.56 -15.28
CA GLY A 143 17.41 -18.98 -15.41
C GLY A 143 16.94 -19.63 -16.72
N ALA A 144 15.81 -19.19 -17.27
CA ALA A 144 15.27 -19.71 -18.53
C ALA A 144 16.00 -19.18 -19.78
N PHE A 145 16.56 -17.96 -19.71
CA PHE A 145 17.28 -17.30 -20.81
C PHE A 145 18.80 -17.34 -20.66
N GLY A 146 19.32 -17.76 -19.50
CA GLY A 146 20.74 -17.81 -19.17
C GLY A 146 21.45 -19.15 -19.45
N ASN A 147 20.80 -20.08 -20.15
CA ASN A 147 21.37 -21.33 -20.66
C ASN A 147 21.47 -21.28 -22.18
#